data_AF-A0A7J4EJM2-F1
#
_entry.id   AF-A0A7J4EJM2-F1
#
_cell.length_a   1.000
_cell.length_b   1.000
_cell.length_c   1.000
_cell.angle_alpha   90.00
_cell.angle_beta   90.00
_cell.angle_gamma   90.00
#
_symmetry.space_group_name_H-M   'P 1'
#
loop_
_entity.id
_entity.type
_entity.pdbx_description
1 polymer ?
#
loop_
_entity_poly.entity_id
_entity_poly.type
_entity_poly.pdbx_seq_one_letter_code
_entity_poly.pdbx_strand_id
1 'polypeptide(L)'
;MAEKRAVHGSDADILIVLKKSNKPFMDRIVEWLEKFPLDFPVEVFPYTENELGKPIVLEAIKKGITLLERDNIIVGGVPAKVIGNR
;
A
#
# COMPACT_ATOMS: atom_id res chain seq x y z
N MET A 1 13.65 -13.72 25.84
CA MET A 1 12.19 -13.57 25.96
C MET A 1 11.68 -13.26 24.57
N ALA A 2 10.91 -14.17 23.98
CA ALA A 2 10.39 -14.06 22.63
C ALA A 2 8.90 -13.72 22.73
N GLU A 3 8.48 -12.58 22.20
CA GLU A 3 7.06 -12.24 22.08
C GLU A 3 6.47 -13.05 20.92
N LYS A 4 6.09 -14.30 21.21
CA LYS A 4 5.19 -15.13 20.39
C LYS A 4 3.77 -14.55 20.44
N ARG A 5 3.58 -13.37 19.85
CA ARG A 5 2.25 -12.94 19.41
C ARG A 5 2.31 -12.88 17.90
N ALA A 6 1.97 -14.00 17.26
CA ALA A 6 1.38 -13.92 15.94
C ALA A 6 0.12 -13.07 16.12
N VAL A 7 0.20 -11.81 15.71
CA VAL A 7 -0.96 -10.92 15.66
C VAL A 7 -1.65 -11.26 14.36
N HIS A 8 -2.51 -12.29 14.39
CA HIS A 8 -3.32 -12.67 13.24
C HIS A 8 -4.37 -11.58 13.03
N GLY A 9 -4.16 -10.75 12.01
CA GLY A 9 -5.07 -9.66 11.62
C GLY A 9 -4.84 -9.26 10.16
N SER A 10 -3.58 -9.23 9.75
CA SER A 10 -3.10 -9.06 8.38
C SER A 10 -1.63 -9.49 8.38
N ASP A 11 -1.24 -10.40 7.50
CA ASP A 11 0.18 -10.78 7.37
C ASP A 11 0.95 -9.76 6.52
N ALA A 12 0.24 -8.95 5.71
CA ALA A 12 0.84 -7.90 4.90
C ALA A 12 -0.11 -6.73 4.61
N ASP A 13 0.41 -5.52 4.78
CA ASP A 13 -0.26 -4.27 4.40
C ASP A 13 0.25 -3.79 3.04
N ILE A 14 -0.66 -3.63 2.07
CA ILE A 14 -0.33 -3.22 0.70
C ILE A 14 -0.88 -1.82 0.43
N LEU A 15 0.01 -0.85 0.29
CA LEU A 15 -0.33 0.47 -0.25
C LEU A 15 -0.39 0.42 -1.78
N ILE A 16 -1.50 0.87 -2.35
CA ILE A 16 -1.67 0.99 -3.81
C ILE A 16 -1.94 2.45 -4.15
N VAL A 17 -1.06 3.04 -4.96
CA VAL A 17 -1.23 4.44 -5.41
C VAL A 17 -1.83 4.45 -6.81
N LEU A 18 -3.02 5.03 -6.93
CA LEU A 18 -3.77 5.17 -8.17
C LEU A 18 -3.61 6.59 -8.73
N LYS A 19 -3.45 6.74 -10.05
CA LYS A 19 -3.46 8.07 -10.69
C LYS A 19 -4.76 8.83 -10.40
N LYS A 20 -5.90 8.16 -10.50
CA LYS A 20 -7.22 8.73 -10.21
C LYS A 20 -8.24 7.63 -9.92
N SER A 21 -9.28 7.97 -9.15
CA SER A 21 -10.47 7.15 -8.96
C SER A 21 -11.64 8.04 -8.57
N ASN A 22 -12.82 7.76 -9.14
CA ASN A 22 -14.07 8.39 -8.73
C ASN A 22 -14.85 7.54 -7.72
N LYS A 23 -14.33 6.35 -7.37
CA LYS A 23 -14.96 5.45 -6.41
C LYS A 23 -14.63 5.85 -4.97
N PRO A 24 -15.59 5.74 -4.03
CA PRO A 24 -15.32 5.82 -2.60
C PRO A 24 -14.17 4.89 -2.17
N PHE A 25 -13.49 5.24 -1.08
CA PHE A 25 -12.34 4.47 -0.58
C PHE A 25 -12.70 3.01 -0.25
N MET A 26 -13.84 2.78 0.39
CA MET A 26 -14.30 1.42 0.74
C MET A 26 -14.56 0.56 -0.51
N ASP A 27 -15.19 1.13 -1.55
CA ASP A 27 -15.43 0.41 -2.80
C ASP A 27 -14.12 0.06 -3.53
N ARG A 28 -13.11 0.93 -3.41
CA ARG A 28 -11.77 0.63 -3.93
C ARG A 28 -11.12 -0.52 -3.16
N ILE A 29 -11.25 -0.57 -1.84
CA ILE A 29 -10.68 -1.67 -1.03
C ILE A 29 -11.21 -3.00 -1.54
N VAL A 30 -12.53 -3.13 -1.69
CA VAL A 30 -13.16 -4.36 -2.19
C VAL A 30 -12.63 -4.72 -3.57
N GLU A 31 -12.64 -3.76 -4.52
CA GLU A 31 -12.16 -4.00 -5.89
C GLU A 31 -10.70 -4.48 -5.93
N TRP A 32 -9.84 -3.88 -5.10
CA TRP A 32 -8.42 -4.22 -5.10
C TRP A 32 -8.15 -5.52 -4.35
N LEU A 33 -8.86 -5.80 -3.26
CA LEU A 33 -8.72 -7.04 -2.51
C LEU A 33 -9.08 -8.26 -3.38
N GLU A 34 -10.12 -8.15 -4.21
CA GLU A 34 -10.50 -9.20 -5.17
C GLU A 34 -9.40 -9.53 -6.21
N LYS A 35 -8.46 -8.60 -6.46
CA LYS A 35 -7.34 -8.81 -7.39
C LYS A 35 -6.13 -9.48 -6.75
N PHE A 36 -6.12 -9.66 -5.43
CA PHE A 36 -5.09 -10.38 -4.70
C PHE A 36 -5.66 -11.71 -4.18
N PRO A 37 -5.73 -12.76 -5.03
CA PRO A 37 -6.10 -14.10 -4.58
C PRO A 37 -4.91 -14.69 -3.81
N LEU A 38 -4.74 -14.26 -2.57
CA LEU A 38 -3.69 -14.70 -1.66
C LEU A 38 -4.28 -15.68 -0.64
N ASP A 39 -3.54 -16.74 -0.34
CA ASP A 39 -3.94 -17.74 0.67
C ASP A 39 -3.76 -17.25 2.13
N PHE A 40 -3.45 -15.97 2.32
CA PHE A 40 -3.23 -15.34 3.63
C PHE A 40 -3.92 -13.98 3.72
N PRO A 41 -4.31 -13.53 4.93
CA PRO A 41 -5.00 -12.25 5.12
C PRO A 41 -4.11 -11.07 4.73
N VAL A 42 -4.63 -10.22 3.84
CA VAL A 42 -3.98 -8.99 3.37
C VAL A 42 -4.91 -7.81 3.50
N GLU A 43 -4.37 -6.69 3.97
CA GLU A 43 -5.04 -5.39 3.95
C GLU A 43 -4.53 -4.54 2.79
N VAL A 44 -5.45 -4.01 1.99
CA VAL A 44 -5.13 -3.14 0.85
C VAL A 44 -5.56 -1.71 1.12
N PHE A 45 -4.69 -0.76 0.80
CA PHE A 45 -4.91 0.67 1.00
C PHE A 45 -4.81 1.41 -0.34
N PRO A 46 -5.90 1.48 -1.12
CA PRO A 46 -5.90 2.07 -2.46
C PRO A 46 -6.13 3.58 -2.42
N TYR A 47 -5.04 4.35 -2.26
CA TYR A 47 -5.08 5.82 -2.29
C TYR A 47 -4.84 6.37 -3.69
N THR A 48 -5.41 7.53 -3.99
CA THR A 48 -5.07 8.27 -5.21
C THR A 48 -3.89 9.22 -4.98
N GLU A 49 -3.29 9.70 -6.06
CA GLU A 49 -2.25 10.74 -6.00
C GLU A 49 -2.69 11.98 -5.19
N ASN A 50 -3.96 12.37 -5.31
CA ASN A 50 -4.54 13.48 -4.56
C ASN A 50 -4.66 13.22 -3.04
N GLU A 51 -4.51 11.96 -2.61
CA GLU A 51 -4.63 11.54 -1.21
C GLU A 51 -3.27 11.23 -0.56
N LEU A 52 -2.17 11.45 -1.28
CA LEU A 52 -0.82 11.14 -0.83
C LEU A 52 -0.33 11.96 0.38
N GLY A 53 -1.02 13.05 0.72
CA GLY A 53 -0.72 13.86 1.90
C GLY A 53 -1.17 13.23 3.23
N LYS A 54 -1.85 12.08 3.21
CA LYS A 54 -2.32 11.41 4.43
C LYS A 54 -1.13 10.82 5.22
N PRO A 55 -1.09 10.96 6.56
CA PRO A 55 0.01 10.46 7.39
C PRO A 55 0.35 8.98 7.16
N ILE A 56 -0.67 8.14 7.02
CA ILE A 56 -0.50 6.70 6.76
C ILE A 56 0.23 6.40 5.46
N VAL A 57 0.00 7.21 4.41
CA VAL A 57 0.66 7.05 3.12
C VAL A 57 2.13 7.45 3.23
N LEU A 58 2.41 8.55 3.92
CA LEU A 58 3.78 9.02 4.16
C LEU A 58 4.58 8.00 4.98
N GLU A 59 3.97 7.39 6.01
CA GLU A 59 4.62 6.35 6.80
C GLU A 59 4.89 5.09 6.00
N ALA A 60 3.92 4.63 5.20
CA ALA A 60 4.07 3.46 4.34
C ALA A 60 5.17 3.65 3.30
N ILE A 61 5.31 4.84 2.70
CA ILE A 61 6.38 5.13 1.75
C ILE A 61 7.75 5.21 2.42
N LYS A 62 7.81 5.75 3.64
CA LYS A 62 9.06 5.88 4.39
C LYS A 62 9.59 4.55 4.91
N LYS A 63 8.71 3.65 5.34
CA LYS A 63 9.05 2.38 6.03
C LYS A 63 8.87 1.15 5.15
N GLY A 64 8.03 1.22 4.12
CA GLY A 64 7.65 0.11 3.29
C GLY A 64 8.66 -0.22 2.21
N ILE A 65 8.39 -1.32 1.50
CA ILE A 65 9.17 -1.80 0.36
C ILE A 65 8.31 -1.64 -0.89
N THR A 66 8.84 -0.97 -1.90
CA THR A 66 8.16 -0.81 -3.19
C THR A 66 8.23 -2.11 -3.99
N LEU A 67 7.08 -2.75 -4.19
CA LEU A 67 6.97 -3.99 -4.97
C LEU A 67 6.97 -3.75 -6.48
N LEU A 68 6.32 -2.66 -6.94
CA LEU A 68 6.17 -2.31 -8.35
C LEU A 68 5.98 -0.80 -8.50
N GLU A 69 6.64 -0.21 -9.48
CA GLU A 69 6.42 1.18 -9.90
C GLU A 69 6.30 1.21 -11.43
N ARG A 70 5.28 1.90 -11.95
CA ARG A 70 5.05 2.08 -13.40
C ARG A 70 5.31 3.50 -13.89
N ASP A 71 5.19 4.48 -13.00
CA ASP A 71 5.44 5.90 -13.24
C ASP A 71 6.27 6.42 -12.07
N ASN A 72 7.18 7.38 -12.27
CA ASN A 72 7.94 7.98 -11.16
C ASN A 72 6.97 8.77 -10.27
N ILE A 73 6.50 8.19 -9.17
CA ILE A 73 5.55 8.87 -8.26
C ILE A 73 6.36 9.67 -7.23
N ILE A 74 6.10 10.98 -7.14
CA ILE A 74 6.68 11.81 -6.09
C ILE A 74 5.63 12.03 -5.00
N VAL A 75 5.95 11.62 -3.78
CA VAL A 75 5.09 11.75 -2.61
C VAL A 75 5.78 12.59 -1.56
N GLY A 76 5.21 13.74 -1.18
CA GLY A 76 5.83 14.61 -0.18
C GLY A 76 7.24 15.11 -0.56
N GLY A 77 7.57 15.17 -1.85
CA GLY A 77 8.88 15.57 -2.35
C GLY A 77 9.93 14.45 -2.44
N VAL A 78 9.57 13.21 -2.07
CA VAL A 78 10.44 12.03 -2.23
C VAL A 78 9.90 11.09 -3.33
N PRO A 79 10.75 10.61 -4.26
CA PRO A 79 10.34 9.60 -5.23
C PRO A 79 10.08 8.27 -4.52
N ALA A 80 8.97 7.62 -4.84
CA ALA A 80 8.57 6.31 -4.32
C ALA A 80 9.52 5.22 -4.87
N LYS A 81 10.70 5.09 -4.26
CA LYS A 81 11.82 4.34 -4.85
C LYS A 81 11.58 2.83 -4.85
N VAL A 82 11.79 2.18 -5.99
CA VAL A 82 11.84 0.71 -6.14
C VAL A 82 13.05 0.16 -5.37
N ILE A 83 12.81 -0.63 -4.32
CA ILE A 83 13.85 -1.46 -3.67
C ILE A 83 13.65 -2.91 -4.14
N GLY A 84 13.74 -3.10 -5.46
CA GLY A 84 13.82 -4.43 -6.06
C GLY A 84 15.29 -4.78 -6.26
N ASN A 85 15.76 -5.80 -5.54
CA ASN A 85 17.08 -6.39 -5.81
C ASN A 85 17.08 -6.90 -7.26
N ARG A 86 18.03 -6.42 -8.06
CA ARG A 86 18.37 -7.00 -9.37
C ARG A 86 19.04 -8.35 -9.18
#